data_AF-A0A2E6W8T3-F1
#
_entry.id   AF-A0A2E6W8T3-F1
#
_cell.length_a   1.000
_cell.length_b   1.000
_cell.length_c   1.000
_cell.angle_alpha   90.00
_cell.angle_beta   90.00
_cell.angle_gamma   90.00
#
_symmetry.space_group_name_H-M   'P 1'
#
loop_
_entity.id
_entity.type
_entity.pdbx_description
1 polymer ?
#
loop_
_entity_poly.entity_id
_entity_poly.type
_entity_poly.pdbx_seq_one_letter_code
_entity_poly.pdbx_strand_id
1 'polypeptide(L)'
;MSDKKASSQAAWALLTCGVSESRVEAHRIRHLVDRLQKLADHPDVGEFIYAVLGDVIEGLPSRVASLERTLDRTSFALSKMGQDFLKGRIPVSDRNHVEEAVSATGFVKDQASTNSVVEKHRKRAAGRNGLKTSEG
;
A
#
# COMPACT_ATOMS: atom_id res chain seq x y z
N MET A 1 6.90 -12.87 35.24
CA MET A 1 7.17 -11.88 34.18
C MET A 1 6.65 -12.42 32.84
N SER A 2 5.35 -12.28 32.55
CA SER A 2 4.71 -12.79 31.32
C SER A 2 3.92 -11.74 30.50
N ASP A 3 3.89 -10.48 30.94
CA ASP A 3 2.96 -9.49 30.37
C ASP A 3 3.41 -8.85 29.04
N LYS A 4 4.71 -8.89 28.72
CA LYS A 4 5.23 -8.25 27.50
C LYS A 4 4.70 -8.88 26.21
N LYS A 5 4.48 -10.20 26.18
CA LYS A 5 4.03 -10.92 24.97
C LYS A 5 2.53 -10.77 24.67
N ALA A 6 1.71 -10.41 25.66
CA ALA A 6 0.28 -10.16 25.46
C ALA A 6 0.02 -8.74 24.93
N SER A 7 0.79 -7.76 25.41
CA SER A 7 0.71 -6.35 24.98
C SER A 7 0.99 -6.15 23.48
N SER A 8 1.91 -6.92 22.91
CA SER A 8 2.29 -6.79 21.50
C SER A 8 1.22 -7.32 20.54
N GLN A 9 0.36 -8.24 20.96
CA GLN A 9 -0.67 -8.85 20.11
C GLN A 9 -1.90 -7.97 20.03
N ALA A 10 -2.33 -7.46 21.19
CA ALA A 10 -3.39 -6.46 21.26
C ALA A 10 -2.99 -5.21 20.46
N ALA A 11 -1.75 -4.73 20.62
CA ALA A 11 -1.23 -3.62 19.83
C ALA A 11 -1.23 -3.94 18.32
N TRP A 12 -0.79 -5.13 17.92
CA TRP A 12 -0.77 -5.54 16.52
C TRP A 12 -2.17 -5.62 15.89
N ALA A 13 -3.12 -6.21 16.61
CA ALA A 13 -4.51 -6.31 16.19
C ALA A 13 -5.14 -4.92 16.07
N LEU A 14 -4.92 -4.03 17.05
CA LEU A 14 -5.39 -2.65 17.02
C LEU A 14 -4.82 -1.87 15.83
N LEU A 15 -3.52 -2.01 15.55
CA LEU A 15 -2.89 -1.37 14.38
C LEU A 15 -3.48 -1.89 13.06
N THR A 16 -3.63 -3.21 12.94
CA THR A 16 -4.17 -3.82 11.71
C THR A 16 -5.64 -3.45 11.49
N CYS A 17 -6.46 -3.45 12.55
CA CYS A 17 -7.84 -2.97 12.52
C CYS A 17 -7.88 -1.49 12.15
N GLY A 18 -7.15 -0.62 12.86
CA GLY A 18 -7.19 0.82 12.64
C GLY A 18 -6.76 1.21 11.22
N VAL A 19 -5.74 0.56 10.65
CA VAL A 19 -5.34 0.80 9.25
C VAL A 19 -6.43 0.31 8.28
N SER A 20 -7.05 -0.84 8.55
CA SER A 20 -8.12 -1.37 7.69
C SER A 20 -9.36 -0.48 7.72
N GLU A 21 -9.79 -0.03 8.90
CA GLU A 21 -10.89 0.94 9.07
C GLU A 21 -10.58 2.27 8.37
N SER A 22 -9.35 2.78 8.55
CA SER A 22 -8.90 4.01 7.89
C SER A 22 -8.94 3.90 6.36
N ARG A 23 -8.67 2.72 5.78
CA ARG A 23 -8.78 2.50 4.32
C ARG A 23 -10.21 2.59 3.85
N VAL A 24 -11.16 2.01 4.61
CA VAL A 24 -12.58 2.10 4.27
C VAL A 24 -13.04 3.56 4.31
N GLU A 25 -12.66 4.31 5.34
CA GLU A 25 -13.02 5.73 5.43
C GLU A 25 -12.36 6.57 4.33
N ALA A 26 -11.09 6.32 3.99
CA ALA A 26 -10.44 6.99 2.86
C ALA A 26 -11.18 6.73 1.54
N HIS A 27 -11.64 5.51 1.32
CA HIS A 27 -12.42 5.15 0.14
C HIS A 27 -13.80 5.84 0.11
N ARG A 28 -14.46 5.97 1.26
CA ARG A 28 -15.71 6.74 1.38
C ARG A 28 -15.49 8.22 1.07
N ILE A 29 -14.42 8.82 1.59
CA ILE A 29 -14.04 10.20 1.29
C ILE A 29 -13.78 10.34 -0.22
N ARG A 30 -13.05 9.40 -0.84
CA ARG A 30 -12.83 9.40 -2.29
C ARG A 30 -14.15 9.46 -3.06
N HIS A 31 -15.11 8.63 -2.67
CA HIS A 31 -16.40 8.62 -3.35
C HIS A 31 -17.17 9.95 -3.19
N LEU A 32 -17.09 10.61 -2.05
CA LEU A 32 -17.67 11.94 -1.85
C LEU A 32 -17.00 13.00 -2.73
N VAL A 33 -15.67 12.95 -2.84
CA VAL A 33 -14.91 13.85 -3.72
C VAL A 33 -15.27 13.65 -5.18
N ASP A 34 -15.37 12.39 -5.63
CA ASP A 34 -15.77 12.08 -7.01
C ASP A 34 -17.21 12.57 -7.31
N ARG A 35 -18.12 12.54 -6.33
CA ARG A 35 -19.47 13.11 -6.47
C ARG A 35 -19.44 14.64 -6.55
N LEU A 36 -18.60 15.29 -5.73
CA LEU A 36 -18.42 16.74 -5.77
C LEU A 36 -17.88 17.20 -7.13
N GLN A 37 -16.90 16.47 -7.70
CA GLN A 37 -16.39 16.75 -9.05
C GLN A 37 -17.49 16.69 -10.10
N LYS A 38 -18.32 15.63 -10.08
CA LYS A 38 -19.46 15.51 -11.01
C LYS A 38 -20.46 16.67 -10.87
N LEU A 39 -20.65 17.21 -9.66
CA LEU A 39 -21.51 18.36 -9.45
C LEU A 39 -20.86 19.65 -9.96
N ALA A 40 -19.55 19.79 -9.78
CA ALA A 40 -18.78 20.90 -10.34
C ALA A 40 -18.77 20.88 -11.88
N ASP A 41 -18.91 19.72 -12.50
CA ASP A 41 -19.01 19.60 -13.96
C ASP A 41 -20.44 19.87 -14.49
N HIS A 42 -21.41 20.15 -13.61
CA HIS A 42 -22.79 20.41 -14.00
C HIS A 42 -22.94 21.83 -14.58
N PRO A 43 -23.59 22.01 -15.74
CA PRO A 43 -23.63 23.29 -16.46
C PRO A 43 -24.25 24.44 -15.66
N ASP A 44 -25.26 24.16 -14.83
CA ASP A 44 -26.00 25.20 -14.11
C ASP A 44 -25.31 25.70 -12.82
N VAL A 45 -24.45 24.89 -12.20
CA VAL A 45 -23.88 25.17 -10.87
C VAL A 45 -22.35 25.10 -10.83
N GLY A 46 -21.74 24.59 -11.91
CA GLY A 46 -20.31 24.32 -11.97
C GLY A 46 -19.45 25.55 -11.83
N GLU A 47 -19.80 26.63 -12.54
CA GLU A 47 -19.04 27.90 -12.48
C GLU A 47 -19.00 28.47 -11.05
N PHE A 48 -20.14 28.46 -10.36
CA PHE A 48 -20.21 28.89 -8.96
C PHE A 48 -19.38 27.98 -8.03
N ILE A 49 -19.47 26.66 -8.22
CA ILE A 49 -18.73 25.69 -7.41
C ILE A 49 -17.22 25.84 -7.62
N TYR A 50 -16.74 25.98 -8.86
CA TYR A 50 -15.33 26.22 -9.13
C TYR A 50 -14.86 27.58 -8.61
N ALA A 51 -15.69 28.63 -8.68
CA ALA A 51 -15.35 29.94 -8.13
C ALA A 51 -15.14 29.92 -6.60
N VAL A 52 -15.89 29.09 -5.87
CA VAL A 52 -15.82 29.01 -4.40
C VAL A 52 -14.85 27.90 -3.91
N LEU A 53 -14.76 26.79 -4.63
CA LEU A 53 -14.07 25.56 -4.19
C LEU A 53 -13.02 25.04 -5.18
N GLY A 54 -12.61 25.81 -6.20
CA GLY A 54 -11.70 25.37 -7.27
C GLY A 54 -10.43 24.69 -6.75
N ASP A 55 -9.69 25.38 -5.87
CA ASP A 55 -8.46 24.84 -5.27
C ASP A 55 -8.68 23.50 -4.54
N VAL A 56 -9.83 23.34 -3.90
CA VAL A 56 -10.21 22.12 -3.18
C VAL A 56 -10.52 21.00 -4.17
N ILE A 57 -11.27 21.29 -5.23
CA ILE A 57 -11.67 20.32 -6.26
C ILE A 57 -10.46 19.80 -7.04
N GLU A 58 -9.48 20.67 -7.30
CA GLU A 58 -8.23 20.29 -7.96
C GLU A 58 -7.29 19.53 -7.02
N GLY A 59 -7.13 20.00 -5.78
CA GLY A 59 -6.13 19.49 -4.86
C GLY A 59 -6.54 18.22 -4.09
N LEU A 60 -7.79 18.15 -3.64
CA LEU A 60 -8.28 17.10 -2.73
C LEU A 60 -8.21 15.67 -3.31
N PRO A 61 -8.56 15.41 -4.60
CA PRO A 61 -8.49 14.06 -5.16
C PRO A 61 -7.07 13.47 -5.11
N SER A 62 -6.06 14.29 -5.37
CA SER A 62 -4.65 13.87 -5.34
C SER A 62 -4.19 13.51 -3.93
N ARG A 63 -4.66 14.27 -2.92
CA ARG A 63 -4.36 14.04 -1.51
C ARG A 63 -5.02 12.77 -0.99
N VAL A 64 -6.28 12.53 -1.33
CA VAL A 64 -7.00 11.30 -0.98
C VAL A 64 -6.33 10.08 -1.61
N ALA A 65 -5.94 10.17 -2.89
CA ALA A 65 -5.20 9.08 -3.54
C ALA A 65 -3.84 8.79 -2.87
N SER A 66 -3.15 9.82 -2.39
CA SER A 66 -1.88 9.66 -1.66
C SER A 66 -2.10 9.01 -0.28
N LEU A 67 -3.19 9.38 0.41
CA LEU A 67 -3.61 8.75 1.66
C LEU A 67 -3.90 7.26 1.47
N GLU A 68 -4.72 6.89 0.49
CA GLU A 68 -5.03 5.49 0.16
C GLU A 68 -3.75 4.68 -0.11
N ARG A 69 -2.85 5.19 -0.95
CA ARG A 69 -1.56 4.54 -1.23
C ARG A 69 -0.69 4.36 0.01
N THR A 70 -0.72 5.34 0.91
CA THR A 70 0.04 5.27 2.17
C THR A 70 -0.55 4.20 3.07
N LEU A 71 -1.87 4.15 3.21
CA LEU A 71 -2.55 3.11 3.99
C LEU A 71 -2.36 1.71 3.39
N ASP A 72 -2.35 1.56 2.06
CA ASP A 72 -2.04 0.30 1.38
C ASP A 72 -0.62 -0.19 1.69
N ARG A 73 0.36 0.72 1.63
CA ARG A 73 1.75 0.41 1.99
C ARG A 73 1.88 0.01 3.45
N THR A 74 1.17 0.71 4.34
CA THR A 74 1.14 0.38 5.77
C THR A 74 0.49 -0.97 6.00
N SER A 75 -0.66 -1.26 5.39
CA SER A 75 -1.28 -2.59 5.44
C SER A 75 -0.33 -3.68 4.95
N PHE A 76 0.38 -3.45 3.86
CA PHE A 76 1.33 -4.43 3.32
C PHE A 76 2.53 -4.65 4.27
N ALA A 77 3.10 -3.58 4.80
CA ALA A 77 4.19 -3.64 5.78
C ALA A 77 3.75 -4.40 7.03
N LEU A 78 2.55 -4.12 7.54
CA LEU A 78 1.94 -4.88 8.63
C LEU A 78 1.83 -6.36 8.24
N SER A 79 1.19 -6.71 7.14
CA SER A 79 1.07 -8.12 6.72
C SER A 79 2.43 -8.86 6.64
N LYS A 80 3.50 -8.18 6.21
CA LYS A 80 4.85 -8.76 6.19
C LYS A 80 5.46 -8.93 7.57
N MET A 81 5.38 -7.92 8.44
CA MET A 81 5.86 -8.00 9.82
C MET A 81 5.05 -9.02 10.65
N GLY A 82 3.76 -9.16 10.36
CA GLY A 82 2.86 -10.11 11.01
C GLY A 82 3.08 -11.56 10.61
N GLN A 83 3.74 -11.85 9.48
CA GLN A 83 4.00 -13.23 9.04
C GLN A 83 4.86 -14.00 10.05
N ASP A 84 5.96 -13.42 10.50
CA ASP A 84 6.86 -14.09 11.45
C ASP A 84 6.21 -14.25 12.82
N PHE A 85 5.39 -13.27 13.20
CA PHE A 85 4.58 -13.32 14.41
C PHE A 85 3.53 -14.43 14.36
N LEU A 86 2.84 -14.63 13.23
CA LEU A 86 1.83 -15.67 13.06
C LEU A 86 2.48 -17.07 12.92
N LYS A 87 3.60 -17.18 12.20
CA LYS A 87 4.33 -18.44 12.06
C LYS A 87 4.68 -19.01 13.43
N GLY A 88 5.24 -18.22 14.34
CA GLY A 88 5.61 -18.70 15.68
C GLY A 88 4.45 -19.18 16.57
N ARG A 89 3.18 -19.07 16.13
CA ARG A 89 1.99 -19.26 16.97
C ARG A 89 0.99 -20.28 16.43
N ILE A 90 0.96 -20.46 15.11
CA ILE A 90 0.08 -21.42 14.46
C ILE A 90 0.74 -22.81 14.54
N PRO A 91 -0.01 -23.88 14.89
CA PRO A 91 0.49 -25.25 14.83
C PRO A 91 1.12 -25.57 13.47
N VAL A 92 2.14 -26.43 13.46
CA VAL A 92 2.84 -26.79 12.21
C VAL A 92 1.88 -27.39 11.18
N SER A 93 0.90 -28.19 11.62
CA SER A 93 -0.17 -28.73 10.76
C SER A 93 -0.95 -27.64 10.02
N ASP A 94 -1.38 -26.62 10.75
CA ASP A 94 -2.24 -25.56 10.25
C ASP A 94 -1.44 -24.61 9.36
N ARG A 95 -0.15 -24.39 9.69
CA ARG A 95 0.77 -23.66 8.84
C ARG A 95 0.96 -24.36 7.50
N ASN A 96 1.22 -25.67 7.52
CA ASN A 96 1.41 -26.47 6.30
C ASN A 96 0.15 -26.43 5.44
N HIS A 97 -1.04 -26.51 6.05
CA HIS A 97 -2.31 -26.42 5.33
C HIS A 97 -2.49 -25.06 4.64
N VAL A 98 -2.17 -23.96 5.32
CA VAL A 98 -2.23 -22.61 4.73
C VAL A 98 -1.18 -22.41 3.65
N GLU A 99 0.05 -22.89 3.85
CA GLU A 99 1.14 -22.80 2.87
C GLU A 99 0.84 -23.62 1.61
N GLU A 100 0.26 -24.81 1.77
CA GLU A 100 -0.20 -25.67 0.67
C GLU A 100 -1.34 -24.99 -0.10
N ALA A 101 -2.33 -24.42 0.60
CA ALA A 101 -3.43 -23.67 -0.02
C ALA A 101 -2.93 -22.45 -0.82
N VAL A 102 -1.99 -21.67 -0.26
CA VAL A 102 -1.40 -20.52 -0.96
C VAL A 102 -0.56 -20.98 -2.16
N SER A 103 0.16 -22.08 -2.05
CA SER A 103 0.96 -22.64 -3.15
C SER A 103 0.07 -23.18 -4.28
N ALA A 104 -1.04 -23.84 -3.95
CA ALA A 104 -2.00 -24.37 -4.90
C ALA A 104 -2.69 -23.28 -5.73
N THR A 105 -2.86 -22.08 -5.16
CA THR A 105 -3.45 -20.94 -5.88
C THR A 105 -2.49 -20.27 -6.89
N GLY A 106 -1.22 -20.70 -6.97
CA GLY A 106 -0.23 -20.13 -7.90
C GLY A 106 0.23 -18.70 -7.56
N PHE A 107 -0.12 -18.18 -6.37
CA PHE A 107 0.28 -16.83 -5.93
C PHE A 107 1.75 -16.72 -5.50
N VAL A 108 2.50 -17.83 -5.45
CA VAL A 108 3.95 -17.82 -5.24
C VAL A 108 4.65 -17.43 -6.54
N LYS A 109 4.83 -16.13 -6.76
CA LYS A 109 5.84 -15.64 -7.72
C LYS A 109 7.18 -15.51 -7.00
N ASP A 110 8.14 -16.30 -7.48
CA ASP A 110 9.55 -16.31 -7.15
C ASP A 110 10.12 -14.95 -6.72
N GLN A 111 10.64 -14.88 -5.50
CA GLN A 111 11.53 -13.78 -5.07
C GLN A 111 12.81 -13.69 -5.92
N ALA A 112 13.12 -14.72 -6.71
CA ALA A 112 14.20 -14.69 -7.69
C ALA A 112 13.96 -13.65 -8.81
N SER A 113 12.70 -13.36 -9.16
CA SER A 113 12.36 -12.43 -10.24
C SER A 113 12.71 -10.98 -9.89
N THR A 114 12.47 -10.55 -8.65
CA THR A 114 12.79 -9.20 -8.16
C THR A 114 14.30 -8.95 -8.11
N ASN A 115 15.10 -9.93 -7.69
CA ASN A 115 16.56 -9.81 -7.70
C ASN A 115 17.12 -9.67 -9.12
N SER A 116 16.53 -10.35 -10.11
CA SER A 116 16.95 -10.23 -11.51
C SER A 116 16.70 -8.82 -12.10
N VAL A 117 15.60 -8.18 -11.71
CA VAL A 117 15.24 -6.82 -12.17
C VAL A 117 16.16 -5.78 -11.53
N VAL A 118 16.45 -5.92 -10.22
CA VAL A 118 17.41 -5.07 -9.51
C VAL A 118 18.83 -5.22 -10.09
N GLU A 119 19.27 -6.45 -10.39
CA GLU A 119 20.58 -6.71 -11.01
C GLU A 119 20.67 -6.11 -12.43
N LYS A 120 19.60 -6.19 -13.21
CA LYS A 120 19.50 -5.61 -14.56
C LYS A 120 19.54 -4.08 -14.53
N HIS A 121 18.89 -3.45 -13.56
CA HIS A 121 18.96 -2.00 -13.36
C HIS A 121 20.33 -1.54 -12.85
N ARG A 122 20.97 -2.31 -11.95
CA ARG A 122 22.33 -2.02 -11.47
C ARG A 122 23.37 -2.08 -12.60
N LYS A 123 23.29 -3.08 -13.48
CA LYS A 123 24.17 -3.20 -14.67
C LYS A 123 23.95 -2.07 -15.69
N ARG A 124 22.70 -1.63 -15.89
CA ARG A 124 22.38 -0.48 -16.77
C ARG A 124 22.87 0.86 -16.23
N ALA A 125 22.94 1.03 -14.90
CA ALA A 125 23.50 2.22 -14.28
C ALA A 125 25.04 2.24 -14.38
N ALA A 126 25.69 1.08 -14.18
CA ALA A 126 27.15 0.95 -14.31
C ALA A 126 27.65 1.19 -15.75
N GLY A 127 26.93 0.67 -16.76
CA GLY A 127 27.29 0.88 -18.17
C GLY A 127 27.15 2.33 -18.66
N ARG A 128 26.41 3.18 -17.93
CA ARG A 128 26.24 4.61 -18.27
C ARG A 128 27.33 5.51 -17.68
N ASN A 129 28.03 5.05 -16.63
CA ASN A 129 29.18 5.76 -16.06
C ASN A 129 30.51 5.40 -16.74
N GLY A 130 30.61 4.24 -17.41
CA GLY A 130 31.81 3.82 -18.13
C GLY A 130 32.06 4.54 -19.48
N LEU A 131 31.05 5.23 -20.04
CA LEU A 131 31.20 5.98 -21.30
C LEU A 131 31.72 7.41 -21.10
N LYS A 132 31.80 7.91 -19.86
CA LYS A 132 32.19 9.31 -19.58
C LYS A 132 33.67 9.52 -19.25
N THR A 133 34.51 8.48 -19.34
CA THR A 133 35.94 8.56 -18.95
C THR A 133 36.90 8.25 -20.10
N SER A 134 36.46 8.31 -21.36
CA SER A 134 37.31 8.05 -22.55
C SER A 134 37.26 9.19 -23.58
N GLU A 135 37.16 10.43 -23.12
CA GLU A 135 37.55 11.61 -23.92
C GLU A 135 38.37 12.52 -23.01
N GLY A 136 39.69 12.37 -23.12
CA GLY A 136 40.73 13.15 -22.47
C GLY A 136 42.04 12.87 -23.17
#